data_AF-A0A3A5K7V5-F1
#
_entry.id   AF-A0A3A5K7V5-F1
#
_cell.length_a   1.000
_cell.length_b   1.000
_cell.length_c   1.000
_cell.angle_alpha   90.00
_cell.angle_beta   90.00
_cell.angle_gamma   90.00
#
_symmetry.space_group_name_H-M   'P 1'
#
loop_
_entity.id
_entity.type
_entity.pdbx_description
1 polymer ?
#
loop_
_entity_poly.entity_id
_entity_poly.type
_entity_poly.pdbx_seq_one_letter_code
_entity_poly.pdbx_strand_id
1 'polypeptide(L)'
;MNFQFQDTAAGIEECLQQLRTQLAQEYPDIPSVARRRFVMAAHLATKVLRREKCTTIRFDKNAVEYPAGSILPLYALEEGQHHGEARCMADLALHGVRYEQVDDLTEDDALADGFNSKEELIDTLESFYGQLAPADVVCIYNFSLIQMGPHRNAHIRHATAEMLSV
;
A
#
# COMPACT_ATOMS: atom_id res chain seq x y z
N MET A 1 13.23 1.53 8.40
CA MET A 1 12.82 0.16 8.80
C MET A 1 12.28 -0.62 7.59
N ASN A 2 12.60 -1.92 7.39
CA ASN A 2 12.13 -2.71 6.23
C ASN A 2 11.52 -4.07 6.67
N PHE A 3 10.33 -4.39 6.16
CA PHE A 3 9.59 -5.61 6.47
C PHE A 3 9.22 -6.36 5.18
N GLN A 4 9.47 -7.68 5.14
CA GLN A 4 9.18 -8.55 4.00
C GLN A 4 8.10 -9.58 4.38
N PHE A 5 7.13 -9.81 3.51
CA PHE A 5 6.06 -10.79 3.75
C PHE A 5 6.47 -12.18 3.29
N GLN A 6 6.16 -13.19 4.12
CA GLN A 6 6.32 -14.60 3.76
C GLN A 6 5.07 -15.13 3.04
N ASP A 7 5.21 -16.12 2.17
CA ASP A 7 4.12 -16.62 1.30
C ASP A 7 3.02 -17.43 2.01
N THR A 8 3.13 -17.68 3.32
CA THR A 8 2.12 -18.49 4.06
C THR A 8 1.16 -17.62 4.85
N ALA A 9 -0.11 -18.01 4.92
CA ALA A 9 -1.14 -17.26 5.66
C ALA A 9 -0.80 -17.06 7.16
N ALA A 10 -0.27 -18.11 7.81
CA ALA A 10 0.18 -18.03 9.20
C ALA A 10 1.40 -17.09 9.34
N GLY A 11 2.33 -17.16 8.38
CA GLY A 11 3.49 -16.27 8.33
C GLY A 11 3.10 -14.80 8.14
N ILE A 12 2.07 -14.50 7.34
CA ILE A 12 1.58 -13.13 7.12
C ILE A 12 1.00 -12.52 8.39
N GLU A 13 0.16 -13.25 9.13
CA GLU A 13 -0.44 -12.72 10.37
C GLU A 13 0.64 -12.43 11.42
N GLU A 14 1.58 -13.36 11.60
CA GLU A 14 2.71 -13.17 12.51
C GLU A 14 3.57 -11.98 12.09
N CYS A 15 3.86 -11.86 10.78
CA CYS A 15 4.58 -10.74 10.20
C CYS A 15 3.91 -9.40 10.49
N LEU A 16 2.59 -9.30 10.28
CA LEU A 16 1.84 -8.08 10.56
C LEU A 16 1.81 -7.75 12.05
N GLN A 17 1.73 -8.74 12.92
CA GLN A 17 1.78 -8.53 14.37
C GLN A 17 3.16 -8.05 14.82
N GLN A 18 4.24 -8.60 14.27
CA GLN A 18 5.61 -8.14 14.51
C GLN A 18 5.79 -6.69 14.03
N LEU A 19 5.34 -6.39 12.80
CA LEU A 19 5.40 -5.05 12.24
C LEU A 19 4.67 -4.02 13.12
N ARG A 20 3.45 -4.33 13.58
CA ARG A 20 2.70 -3.44 14.48
C ARG A 20 3.43 -3.20 15.80
N THR A 21 4.04 -4.23 16.34
CA THR A 21 4.84 -4.13 17.58
C THR A 21 6.05 -3.23 17.37
N GLN A 22 6.76 -3.39 16.25
CA GLN A 22 7.93 -2.59 15.92
C GLN A 22 7.57 -1.12 15.66
N LEU A 23 6.47 -0.86 14.94
CA LEU A 23 5.96 0.50 14.73
C LEU A 23 5.66 1.22 16.05
N ALA A 24 5.04 0.52 17.01
CA ALA A 24 4.74 1.11 18.31
C ALA A 24 6.01 1.41 19.14
N GLN A 25 7.12 0.72 18.86
CA GLN A 25 8.41 0.96 19.52
C GLN A 25 9.20 2.10 18.85
N GLU A 26 9.19 2.14 17.51
CA GLU A 26 9.95 3.11 16.72
C GLU A 26 9.26 4.48 16.65
N TYR A 27 7.93 4.48 16.61
CA TYR A 27 7.10 5.69 16.55
C TYR A 27 6.07 5.72 17.69
N PRO A 28 6.51 5.81 18.97
CA PRO A 28 5.61 5.68 20.12
C PRO A 28 4.55 6.80 20.22
N ASP A 29 4.84 7.97 19.65
CA ASP A 29 3.97 9.15 19.70
C ASP A 29 3.02 9.25 18.50
N ILE A 30 3.14 8.34 17.52
CA ILE A 30 2.36 8.37 16.28
C ILE A 30 1.56 7.06 16.18
N PRO A 31 0.22 7.11 16.05
CA PRO A 31 -0.58 5.89 15.92
C PRO A 31 -0.26 5.14 14.62
N SER A 32 -0.32 3.81 14.67
CA SER A 32 -0.24 2.97 13.48
C SER A 32 -1.64 2.64 12.95
N VAL A 33 -1.87 2.79 11.64
CA VAL A 33 -3.19 2.59 11.01
C VAL A 33 -3.14 1.56 9.88
N ALA A 34 -4.13 0.66 9.87
CA ALA A 34 -4.20 -0.42 8.89
C ALA A 34 -4.74 0.09 7.53
N ARG A 35 -3.94 -0.03 6.48
CA ARG A 35 -4.31 0.26 5.10
C ARG A 35 -4.95 -0.98 4.45
N ARG A 36 -6.23 -0.84 4.07
CA ARG A 36 -7.04 -1.95 3.52
C ARG A 36 -7.19 -1.94 1.99
N ARG A 37 -6.75 -0.86 1.32
CA ARG A 37 -6.84 -0.67 -0.13
C ARG A 37 -5.92 0.47 -0.55
N PHE A 38 -5.50 0.49 -1.80
CA PHE A 38 -4.86 1.66 -2.39
C PHE A 38 -5.87 2.42 -3.24
N VAL A 39 -5.90 3.73 -3.08
CA VAL A 39 -6.59 4.65 -4.01
C VAL A 39 -5.50 5.52 -4.63
N MET A 40 -5.46 5.56 -5.95
CA MET A 40 -4.48 6.32 -6.73
C MET A 40 -5.19 7.15 -7.79
N ALA A 41 -4.56 8.26 -8.19
CA ALA A 41 -4.95 8.96 -9.41
C ALA A 41 -4.91 7.97 -10.60
N ALA A 42 -5.86 8.09 -11.53
CA ALA A 42 -6.05 7.10 -12.60
C ALA A 42 -4.80 6.88 -13.46
N HIS A 43 -4.01 7.94 -13.70
CA HIS A 43 -2.75 7.84 -14.44
C HIS A 43 -1.69 7.01 -13.69
N LEU A 44 -1.59 7.11 -12.35
CA LEU A 44 -0.69 6.29 -11.53
C LEU A 44 -1.17 4.84 -11.45
N ALA A 45 -2.48 4.62 -11.31
CA ALA A 45 -3.07 3.28 -11.35
C ALA A 45 -2.76 2.61 -12.70
N THR A 46 -2.81 3.36 -13.81
CA THR A 46 -2.46 2.86 -15.15
C THR A 46 -1.01 2.37 -15.22
N LYS A 47 -0.06 3.08 -14.60
CA LYS A 47 1.34 2.64 -14.51
C LYS A 47 1.47 1.29 -13.78
N VAL A 48 0.67 1.07 -12.71
CA VAL A 48 0.61 -0.24 -12.04
C VAL A 48 0.07 -1.33 -12.98
N LEU A 49 -1.03 -1.05 -13.68
CA LEU A 49 -1.63 -2.00 -14.64
C LEU A 49 -0.67 -2.37 -15.79
N ARG A 50 0.20 -1.45 -16.18
CA ARG A 50 1.27 -1.67 -17.18
C ARG A 50 2.54 -2.30 -16.61
N ARG A 51 2.60 -2.54 -15.30
CA ARG A 51 3.79 -3.04 -14.57
C ARG A 51 4.99 -2.08 -14.65
N GLU A 52 4.73 -0.81 -14.88
CA GLU A 52 5.72 0.28 -14.88
C GLU A 52 5.95 0.84 -13.47
N LYS A 53 5.02 0.58 -12.54
CA LYS A 53 5.07 0.98 -11.13
C LYS A 53 4.88 -0.26 -10.25
N CYS A 54 5.86 -0.53 -9.38
CA CYS A 54 5.85 -1.69 -8.46
C CYS A 54 5.93 -1.29 -6.98
N THR A 55 6.02 0.01 -6.69
CA THR A 55 5.86 0.56 -5.35
C THR A 55 4.74 1.59 -5.26
N THR A 56 4.32 1.90 -4.03
CA THR A 56 3.58 3.14 -3.70
C THR A 56 4.19 3.76 -2.46
N ILE A 57 4.51 5.06 -2.54
CA ILE A 57 4.94 5.87 -1.40
C ILE A 57 3.72 6.62 -0.86
N ARG A 58 3.55 6.60 0.46
CA ARG A 58 2.37 7.20 1.14
C ARG A 58 2.78 7.93 2.40
N PHE A 59 2.11 9.04 2.66
CA PHE A 59 2.30 9.86 3.84
C PHE A 59 0.96 10.08 4.56
N ASP A 60 1.01 10.08 5.89
CA ASP A 60 -0.04 10.60 6.76
C ASP A 60 0.63 11.39 7.89
N LYS A 61 0.25 12.67 8.03
CA LYS A 61 0.85 13.56 9.03
C LYS A 61 0.60 13.13 10.47
N ASN A 62 -0.45 12.34 10.70
CA ASN A 62 -0.90 11.98 12.05
C ASN A 62 -0.78 10.48 12.33
N ALA A 63 -0.28 9.68 11.39
CA ALA A 63 -0.22 8.23 11.55
C ALA A 63 0.89 7.60 10.71
N VAL A 64 1.34 6.41 11.11
CA VAL A 64 2.17 5.55 10.26
C VAL A 64 1.33 4.40 9.75
N GLU A 65 1.29 4.21 8.43
CA GLU A 65 0.41 3.20 7.83
C GLU A 65 1.09 1.85 7.69
N TYR A 66 0.36 0.77 7.98
CA TYR A 66 0.80 -0.59 7.71
C TYR A 66 -0.26 -1.35 6.91
N PRO A 67 0.10 -2.38 6.14
CA PRO A 67 -0.89 -3.12 5.36
C PRO A 67 -1.78 -3.97 6.24
N ALA A 68 -3.08 -4.00 5.95
CA ALA A 68 -4.04 -4.85 6.66
C ALA A 68 -3.99 -6.32 6.22
N GLY A 69 -3.21 -6.65 5.20
CA GLY A 69 -3.09 -7.98 4.62
C GLY A 69 -2.06 -8.02 3.49
N SER A 70 -1.71 -9.22 3.03
CA SER A 70 -0.74 -9.43 1.94
C SER A 70 -1.31 -9.20 0.55
N ILE A 71 -2.63 -9.07 0.41
CA ILE A 71 -3.29 -8.71 -0.85
C ILE A 71 -4.19 -7.52 -0.58
N LEU A 72 -3.94 -6.40 -1.26
CA LEU A 72 -4.76 -5.19 -1.15
C LEU A 72 -5.32 -4.79 -2.53
N PRO A 73 -6.58 -4.38 -2.61
CA PRO A 73 -7.17 -3.94 -3.86
C PRO A 73 -6.66 -2.54 -4.25
N LEU A 74 -6.42 -2.35 -5.55
CA LEU A 74 -6.10 -1.08 -6.18
C LEU A 74 -7.37 -0.44 -6.75
N TYR A 75 -7.61 0.81 -6.37
CA TYR A 75 -8.66 1.65 -6.89
C TYR A 75 -8.06 2.83 -7.65
N ALA A 76 -8.66 3.17 -8.79
CA ALA A 76 -8.36 4.37 -9.56
C ALA A 76 -9.40 5.45 -9.32
N LEU A 77 -8.95 6.69 -9.24
CA LEU A 77 -9.76 7.90 -9.14
C LEU A 77 -9.38 8.85 -10.26
N GLU A 78 -10.35 9.24 -11.10
CA GLU A 78 -10.14 10.26 -12.13
C GLU A 78 -10.07 11.65 -11.51
N GLU A 79 -9.42 12.57 -12.21
CA GLU A 79 -9.38 13.97 -11.78
C GLU A 79 -10.79 14.56 -11.65
N GLY A 80 -11.03 15.29 -10.57
CA GLY A 80 -12.34 15.88 -10.27
C GLY A 80 -13.37 14.91 -9.67
N GLN A 81 -13.07 13.62 -9.53
CA GLN A 81 -13.95 12.66 -8.85
C GLN A 81 -13.77 12.69 -7.33
N HIS A 82 -14.84 12.39 -6.60
CA HIS A 82 -14.75 12.17 -5.16
C HIS A 82 -14.28 10.76 -4.84
N HIS A 83 -13.62 10.57 -3.69
CA HIS A 83 -13.11 9.26 -3.26
C HIS A 83 -14.14 8.11 -3.26
N GLY A 84 -15.44 8.42 -3.10
CA GLY A 84 -16.52 7.44 -3.17
C GLY A 84 -16.77 6.87 -4.57
N GLU A 85 -16.26 7.52 -5.61
CA GLU A 85 -16.40 7.14 -7.02
C GLU A 85 -15.22 6.30 -7.52
N ALA A 86 -14.20 6.09 -6.68
CA ALA A 86 -13.03 5.31 -7.05
C ALA A 86 -13.43 3.90 -7.48
N ARG A 87 -12.88 3.43 -8.60
CA ARG A 87 -13.22 2.12 -9.19
C ARG A 87 -12.12 1.12 -8.90
N CYS A 88 -12.51 -0.07 -8.45
CA CYS A 88 -11.56 -1.16 -8.24
C CYS A 88 -11.03 -1.66 -9.59
N MET A 89 -9.71 -1.62 -9.75
CA MET A 89 -9.02 -1.95 -11.01
C MET A 89 -8.29 -3.28 -10.97
N ALA A 90 -7.75 -3.65 -9.80
CA ALA A 90 -6.89 -4.82 -9.66
C ALA A 90 -6.67 -5.24 -8.21
N ASP A 91 -6.06 -6.40 -8.02
CA ASP A 91 -5.48 -6.86 -6.76
C ASP A 91 -3.95 -6.84 -6.80
N LEU A 92 -3.34 -6.35 -5.72
CA LEU A 92 -1.89 -6.25 -5.58
C LEU A 92 -1.41 -7.20 -4.48
N ALA A 93 -0.44 -8.06 -4.80
CA ALA A 93 0.27 -8.86 -3.81
C ALA A 93 1.38 -7.99 -3.22
N LEU A 94 1.34 -7.74 -1.92
CA LEU A 94 2.39 -7.05 -1.20
C LEU A 94 3.55 -7.99 -0.91
N HIS A 95 4.76 -7.53 -1.21
CA HIS A 95 6.00 -8.24 -0.88
C HIS A 95 6.67 -7.66 0.37
N GLY A 96 6.38 -6.40 0.69
CA GLY A 96 6.90 -5.78 1.88
C GLY A 96 6.47 -4.34 2.05
N VAL A 97 6.85 -3.77 3.18
CA VAL A 97 6.70 -2.34 3.48
C VAL A 97 7.96 -1.86 4.19
N ARG A 98 8.48 -0.71 3.79
CA ARG A 98 9.54 -0.01 4.52
C ARG A 98 9.08 1.40 4.91
N TYR A 99 9.77 1.96 5.88
CA TYR A 99 9.51 3.28 6.45
C TYR A 99 10.82 4.05 6.43
N GLU A 100 10.80 5.20 5.78
CA GLU A 100 11.96 6.06 5.56
C GLU A 100 11.56 7.52 5.81
N GLN A 101 12.53 8.39 6.08
CA GLN A 101 12.28 9.83 6.08
C GLN A 101 12.17 10.33 4.64
N VAL A 102 11.48 11.44 4.42
CA VAL A 102 11.38 12.09 3.11
C VAL A 102 12.77 12.39 2.53
N ASP A 103 13.71 12.84 3.37
CA ASP A 103 15.07 13.16 2.92
C ASP A 103 15.83 11.92 2.42
N ASP A 104 15.53 10.75 2.98
CA ASP A 104 16.15 9.47 2.65
C ASP A 104 15.60 8.83 1.36
N LEU A 105 14.55 9.40 0.75
CA LEU A 105 14.04 8.94 -0.54
C LEU A 105 15.11 9.07 -1.63
N THR A 106 15.18 8.09 -2.52
CA THR A 106 16.19 8.00 -3.58
C THR A 106 15.58 8.11 -4.98
N GLU A 107 16.45 8.28 -5.99
CA GLU A 107 16.02 8.18 -7.40
C GLU A 107 15.43 6.81 -7.72
N ASP A 108 16.00 5.74 -7.15
CA ASP A 108 15.49 4.38 -7.34
C ASP A 108 14.08 4.20 -6.75
N ASP A 109 13.81 4.85 -5.61
CA ASP A 109 12.46 4.88 -5.04
C ASP A 109 11.47 5.55 -5.97
N ALA A 110 11.84 6.70 -6.55
CA ALA A 110 10.99 7.42 -7.49
C ALA A 110 10.73 6.61 -8.76
N LEU A 111 11.76 5.99 -9.34
CA LEU A 111 11.64 5.14 -10.53
C LEU A 111 10.76 3.92 -10.27
N ALA A 112 10.94 3.23 -9.14
CA ALA A 112 10.09 2.10 -8.74
C ALA A 112 8.63 2.54 -8.50
N ASP A 113 8.45 3.78 -8.03
CA ASP A 113 7.16 4.42 -7.84
C ASP A 113 6.55 4.96 -9.14
N GLY A 114 7.22 4.73 -10.27
CA GLY A 114 6.77 5.08 -11.61
C GLY A 114 6.94 6.55 -11.97
N PHE A 115 7.75 7.31 -11.23
CA PHE A 115 8.16 8.67 -11.56
C PHE A 115 9.49 8.66 -12.32
N ASN A 116 9.84 9.77 -12.97
CA ASN A 116 11.09 9.90 -13.72
C ASN A 116 12.26 10.44 -12.86
N SER A 117 11.96 11.00 -11.69
CA SER A 117 12.96 11.57 -10.78
C SER A 117 12.45 11.69 -9.35
N LYS A 118 13.37 11.81 -8.38
CA LYS A 118 13.05 12.15 -6.98
C LYS A 118 12.28 13.47 -6.87
N GLU A 119 12.64 14.48 -7.67
CA GLU A 119 11.94 15.78 -7.70
C GLU A 119 10.46 15.61 -8.09
N GLU A 120 10.18 14.91 -9.21
CA GLU A 120 8.80 14.63 -9.65
C GLU A 120 7.99 13.86 -8.59
N LEU A 121 8.62 12.91 -7.90
CA LEU A 121 8.02 12.19 -6.78
C LEU A 121 7.63 13.13 -5.65
N ILE A 122 8.55 13.98 -5.17
CA ILE A 122 8.30 14.89 -4.07
C ILE A 122 7.20 15.89 -4.42
N ASP A 123 7.27 16.53 -5.58
CA ASP A 123 6.25 17.47 -6.06
C ASP A 123 4.86 16.82 -6.11
N THR A 124 4.80 15.58 -6.58
CA THR A 124 3.54 14.83 -6.64
C THR A 124 3.01 14.49 -5.26
N LEU A 125 3.86 14.04 -4.33
CA LEU A 125 3.46 13.78 -2.94
C LEU A 125 2.95 15.06 -2.26
N GLU A 126 3.63 16.18 -2.44
CA GLU A 126 3.20 17.46 -1.89
C GLU A 126 1.87 17.94 -2.48
N SER A 127 1.61 17.65 -3.76
CA SER A 127 0.31 17.94 -4.38
C SER A 127 -0.84 17.15 -3.75
N PHE A 128 -0.58 15.95 -3.22
CA PHE A 128 -1.59 15.09 -2.60
C PHE A 128 -1.76 15.33 -1.11
N TYR A 129 -0.68 15.62 -0.41
CA TYR A 129 -0.65 15.64 1.06
C TYR A 129 -0.35 17.03 1.66
N GLY A 130 -0.01 18.01 0.82
CA GLY A 130 0.53 19.29 1.24
C GLY A 130 2.04 19.21 1.49
N GLN A 131 2.61 20.32 1.98
CA GLN A 131 4.06 20.44 2.20
C GLN A 131 4.61 19.31 3.08
N LEU A 132 5.71 18.71 2.64
CA LEU A 132 6.43 17.67 3.36
C LEU A 132 7.68 18.25 4.04
N ALA A 133 7.93 17.84 5.28
CA ALA A 133 9.18 18.12 5.96
C ALA A 133 10.22 17.01 5.66
N PRO A 134 11.53 17.33 5.60
CA PRO A 134 12.57 16.31 5.36
C PRO A 134 12.53 15.14 6.35
N ALA A 135 12.16 15.41 7.61
CA ALA A 135 12.07 14.41 8.68
C ALA A 135 10.72 13.68 8.74
N ASP A 136 9.75 14.02 7.90
CA ASP A 136 8.47 13.32 7.85
C ASP A 136 8.70 11.86 7.42
N VAL A 137 7.97 10.94 8.05
CA VAL A 137 8.09 9.50 7.77
C VAL A 137 7.09 9.10 6.68
N VAL A 138 7.60 8.47 5.64
CA VAL A 138 6.79 7.90 4.55
C VAL A 138 6.80 6.38 4.60
N CYS A 139 5.69 5.77 4.15
CA CYS A 139 5.53 4.33 4.03
C CYS A 139 5.68 3.94 2.57
N ILE A 140 6.59 3.01 2.28
CA ILE A 140 6.87 2.53 0.92
C ILE A 140 6.47 1.07 0.81
N TYR A 141 5.39 0.81 0.11
CA TYR A 141 4.86 -0.53 -0.13
C TYR A 141 5.46 -1.09 -1.41
N ASN A 142 5.99 -2.31 -1.37
CA ASN A 142 6.40 -3.05 -2.57
C ASN A 142 5.35 -4.10 -2.94
N PHE A 143 5.01 -4.20 -4.22
CA PHE A 143 3.96 -5.08 -4.68
C PHE A 143 4.13 -5.58 -6.11
N SER A 144 3.36 -6.61 -6.46
CA SER A 144 3.14 -7.04 -7.83
C SER A 144 1.65 -7.09 -8.18
N LEU A 145 1.35 -6.82 -9.45
CA LEU A 145 0.01 -6.96 -10.00
C LEU A 145 -0.37 -8.44 -10.13
N ILE A 146 -1.42 -8.88 -9.42
CA ILE A 146 -1.95 -10.25 -9.47
C ILE A 146 -2.92 -10.38 -10.66
N GLN A 147 -4.04 -9.68 -10.59
CA GLN A 147 -5.15 -9.76 -11.55
C GLN A 147 -5.78 -8.40 -11.77
N MET A 148 -6.24 -8.15 -13.00
CA MET A 148 -7.05 -6.99 -13.36
C MET A 148 -8.54 -7.31 -13.25
N GLY A 149 -9.34 -6.30 -12.93
CA GLY A 149 -10.78 -6.40 -12.76
C GLY A 149 -11.24 -6.12 -11.34
N PRO A 150 -12.56 -6.16 -11.09
CA PRO A 150 -13.11 -5.87 -9.77
C PRO A 150 -12.56 -6.85 -8.74
N HIS A 151 -12.17 -6.35 -7.56
CA HIS A 151 -11.75 -7.17 -6.43
C HIS A 151 -12.84 -8.19 -6.13
N ARG A 152 -12.54 -9.46 -6.41
CA ARG A 152 -13.38 -10.56 -5.95
C ARG A 152 -12.97 -10.79 -4.52
N ASN A 153 -13.83 -10.47 -3.55
CA ASN A 153 -13.64 -10.93 -2.18
C ASN A 153 -13.34 -12.43 -2.24
N ALA A 154 -12.09 -12.81 -2.00
CA ALA A 154 -11.74 -14.18 -1.72
C ALA A 154 -12.31 -14.46 -0.33
N HIS A 155 -13.61 -14.75 -0.27
CA HIS A 155 -14.16 -15.44 0.88
C HIS A 155 -13.30 -16.68 1.06
N ILE A 156 -12.56 -16.71 2.17
CA ILE A 156 -12.06 -17.94 2.76
C ILE A 156 -13.31 -18.82 2.93
N ARG A 157 -13.54 -19.72 1.98
CA ARG A 157 -14.47 -20.83 2.17
C ARG A 157 -13.75 -21.77 3.11
N HIS A 158 -13.92 -21.54 4.42
CA HIS A 158 -13.75 -22.63 5.37
C HIS A 158 -14.72 -23.72 4.96
N ALA A 159 -14.17 -24.91 4.75
CA ALA A 159 -14.93 -26.12 4.56
C ALA A 159 -15.85 -26.33 5.76
N THR A 160 -17.16 -26.41 5.49
CA THR A 160 -18.07 -27.30 6.21
C THR A 160 -19.02 -27.89 5.17
N ALA A 161 -18.52 -28.90 4.46
CA ALA A 161 -19.39 -29.93 3.96
C ALA A 161 -19.71 -30.83 5.14
N GLU A 162 -20.82 -30.58 5.84
CA GLU A 162 -21.53 -31.59 6.61
C GLU A 162 -22.95 -31.08 6.95
N MET A 163 -23.91 -32.00 6.75
CA MET A 163 -25.31 -31.94 7.14
C MET A 163 -26.22 -30.92 6.44
N LEU A 164 -26.90 -31.39 5.39
CA LEU A 164 -28.37 -31.39 5.29
C LEU A 164 -28.78 -32.28 4.10
N SER A 165 -28.75 -33.59 4.33
CA SER A 165 -29.66 -34.52 3.68
C SER A 165 -30.93 -34.59 4.54
N VAL A 166 -32.01 -34.02 4.02
CA VAL A 166 -33.38 -34.50 4.28
C VAL A 166 -33.66 -35.61 3.28
#